data_AF-A0A7U5JVJ6-F1
#
_entry.id   AF-A0A7U5JVJ6-F1
#
_cell.length_a   1.000
_cell.length_b   1.000
_cell.length_c   1.000
_cell.angle_alpha   90.00
_cell.angle_beta   90.00
_cell.angle_gamma   90.00
#
_symmetry.space_group_name_H-M   'P 1'
#
loop_
_entity.id
_entity.type
_entity.pdbx_description
1 polymer ?
#
loop_
_entity_poly.entity_id
_entity_poly.type
_entity_poly.pdbx_seq_one_letter_code
_entity_poly.pdbx_strand_id
1 'polypeptide(L)' 'MNKTLREQLIEKGLVDTKINKSDTKSRKNGTNSDKRIQKERLSERDLAELMGVNRDTYRRVGGAIRRK' A
#
# COMPACT_ATOMS: atom_id res chain seq x y z
N MET A 1 12.49 23.32 -39.47
CA MET A 1 11.40 23.66 -38.54
C MET A 1 11.85 23.30 -37.13
N ASN A 2 11.75 24.23 -36.18
CA ASN A 2 12.23 24.01 -34.82
C ASN A 2 11.17 23.26 -34.00
N LYS A 3 11.57 22.18 -33.33
CA LYS A 3 10.68 21.38 -32.46
C LYS A 3 10.32 22.16 -31.21
N THR A 4 9.07 22.03 -30.75
CA THR A 4 8.64 22.66 -29.49
C THR A 4 9.32 22.01 -28.29
N LEU A 5 9.43 22.73 -27.16
CA LEU A 5 10.02 22.17 -25.93
C LEU A 5 9.33 20.87 -25.51
N ARG A 6 8.00 20.80 -25.66
CA ARG A 6 7.20 19.62 -25.36
C ARG A 6 7.60 18.42 -26.23
N GLU A 7 7.80 18.63 -27.53
CA GLU A 7 8.24 17.57 -28.45
C GLU A 7 9.64 17.06 -28.09
N GLN A 8 10.55 17.97 -27.72
CA GLN A 8 11.90 17.60 -27.27
C GLN A 8 11.85 16.77 -25.98
N LEU A 9 11.00 17.15 -25.02
CA LEU A 9 10.82 16.40 -23.77
C LEU A 9 10.20 15.02 -23.99
N ILE A 10 9.30 14.88 -24.96
CA ILE A 10 8.72 13.58 -25.37
C ILE A 10 9.79 12.71 -26.05
N GLU A 11 10.57 13.28 -26.98
CA GLU A 11 11.66 12.59 -27.67
C GLU A 11 12.73 12.09 -26.70
N LYS A 12 13.00 12.82 -25.62
CA LYS A 12 13.91 12.42 -24.54
C LYS A 12 13.28 11.47 -23.51
N GLY A 13 11.99 11.15 -23.65
CA GLY A 13 11.29 10.23 -22.75
C GLY A 13 11.03 10.78 -21.35
N LEU A 14 11.14 12.10 -21.14
CA LEU A 14 10.85 12.74 -19.85
C LEU A 14 9.36 12.95 -19.59
N VAL A 15 8.55 12.94 -20.66
CA VAL A 15 7.10 13.12 -20.58
C VAL A 15 6.41 11.93 -21.22
N ASP A 16 5.77 11.10 -20.41
CA ASP A 16 4.92 10.01 -20.89
C ASP A 16 3.61 10.59 -21.44
N THR A 17 3.45 10.58 -22.76
CA THR A 17 2.21 11.00 -23.44
C THR A 17 1.02 10.07 -23.17
N LYS A 18 1.26 8.94 -22.48
CA LYS A 18 0.29 7.88 -22.20
C LYS A 18 -0.39 8.01 -20.83
N ILE A 19 -0.02 9.00 -20.01
CA ILE A 19 -0.52 9.15 -18.62
C ILE A 19 -2.04 9.37 -18.56
N ASN A 20 -2.70 9.84 -19.63
CA ASN A 20 -4.15 10.07 -19.64
C ASN A 20 -5.01 8.86 -20.02
N LYS A 21 -4.47 7.63 -20.03
CA LYS A 21 -5.28 6.42 -20.17
C LYS A 21 -4.86 5.38 -19.13
N SER A 22 -5.46 5.52 -17.95
CA SER A 22 -5.60 4.51 -16.88
C SER A 22 -4.31 3.91 -16.30
N ASP A 23 -4.19 4.05 -15.00
CA ASP A 23 -3.25 3.42 -14.07
C ASP A 23 -3.28 1.88 -14.03
N THR A 24 -3.26 1.20 -15.18
CA THR A 24 -3.33 -0.27 -15.24
C THR A 24 -2.39 -0.82 -16.31
N LYS A 25 -1.07 -0.65 -16.11
CA LYS A 25 -0.04 -1.59 -16.60
C LYS A 25 1.33 -1.12 -16.13
N SER A 26 1.63 -1.35 -14.84
CA SER A 26 3.02 -1.45 -14.43
C SER A 26 3.64 -2.66 -15.13
N ARG A 27 4.79 -2.40 -15.73
CA ARG A 27 5.48 -3.27 -16.67
C ARG A 27 6.15 -4.41 -15.91
N LYS A 28 5.87 -5.64 -16.35
CA LYS A 28 6.73 -6.81 -16.13
C LYS A 28 8.14 -6.47 -16.61
N ASN A 29 9.15 -6.70 -15.78
CA ASN A 29 10.48 -7.21 -16.15
C ASN A 29 11.30 -7.44 -14.86
N GLY A 30 11.55 -8.70 -14.53
CA GLY A 30 12.37 -9.08 -13.37
C GLY A 30 12.03 -10.48 -12.85
N THR A 31 12.58 -11.50 -13.53
CA THR A 31 12.91 -12.84 -13.03
C THR A 31 12.07 -13.47 -11.90
N ASN A 32 11.34 -14.53 -12.25
CA ASN A 32 11.10 -15.70 -11.41
C ASN A 32 10.58 -15.45 -9.98
N SER A 33 9.31 -15.11 -9.85
CA SER A 33 8.36 -15.96 -9.15
C SER A 33 6.99 -15.32 -9.26
N ASP A 34 6.01 -16.10 -9.66
CA ASP A 34 4.60 -15.75 -9.67
C ASP A 34 4.06 -15.71 -8.22
N LYS A 35 4.82 -15.08 -7.31
CA LYS A 35 4.33 -14.64 -6.01
C LYS A 35 3.42 -13.47 -6.31
N ARG A 36 2.21 -13.79 -6.74
CA ARG A 36 1.04 -12.92 -6.57
C ARG A 36 1.24 -12.29 -5.21
N ILE A 37 1.40 -10.98 -5.17
CA ILE A 37 1.48 -10.22 -3.93
C ILE A 37 0.13 -10.51 -3.26
N GLN A 38 0.08 -11.58 -2.48
CA GLN A 38 -1.07 -11.94 -1.68
C GLN A 38 -1.17 -10.73 -0.77
N LYS A 39 -2.18 -9.90 -1.01
CA LYS A 39 -2.52 -8.86 -0.04
C LYS A 39 -2.62 -9.60 1.29
N GLU A 40 -1.74 -9.29 2.23
CA GLU A 40 -1.78 -9.91 3.54
C GLU A 40 -3.20 -9.75 4.07
N ARG A 41 -3.89 -10.88 4.21
CA ARG A 41 -5.25 -10.91 4.74
C ARG A 41 -5.10 -11.05 6.23
N LEU A 42 -5.32 -9.94 6.93
CA LEU A 42 -5.50 -9.98 8.38
C LEU A 42 -6.74 -10.83 8.67
N SER A 43 -6.61 -11.75 9.62
CA SER A 43 -7.78 -12.43 10.17
C SER A 43 -8.63 -11.45 10.97
N GLU A 44 -9.88 -11.83 11.27
CA GLU A 44 -10.74 -11.03 12.15
C GLU A 44 -10.10 -10.78 13.51
N ARG A 45 -9.33 -11.75 14.03
CA ARG A 45 -8.56 -11.62 15.27
C ARG A 45 -7.48 -10.55 15.15
N ASP A 46 -6.71 -10.57 14.06
CA ASP A 46 -5.63 -9.61 13.83
C ASP A 46 -6.20 -8.19 13.65
N LEU A 47 -7.34 -8.07 12.96
CA LEU A 47 -8.08 -6.82 12.87
C LEU A 47 -8.57 -6.34 14.24
N ALA A 48 -9.15 -7.22 15.06
CA ALA A 48 -9.61 -6.86 16.40
C ALA A 48 -8.46 -6.44 17.33
N GLU A 49 -7.28 -7.05 17.20
CA GLU A 49 -6.07 -6.66 17.93
C GLU A 49 -5.52 -5.32 17.43
N LEU A 50 -5.40 -5.14 16.11
CA LEU A 50 -4.93 -3.91 15.47
C LEU A 50 -5.83 -2.70 15.80
N MET A 51 -7.14 -2.90 15.75
CA MET A 51 -8.14 -1.89 16.10
C MET A 51 -8.25 -1.68 17.62
N GLY A 52 -7.56 -2.49 18.43
CA GLY A 52 -7.56 -2.41 19.88
C GLY A 52 -8.87 -2.80 20.54
N VAL A 53 -9.70 -3.57 19.84
CA VAL A 53 -10.98 -4.12 20.34
C VAL A 53 -10.73 -5.15 21.44
N ASN A 54 -9.69 -5.96 21.29
CA ASN A 54 -9.31 -7.00 22.26
C ASN A 54 -8.27 -6.51 23.29
N ARG A 55 -8.27 -5.23 23.65
CA ARG A 55 -7.37 -4.72 24.69
C ARG A 55 -7.82 -5.19 26.07
N ASP A 56 -6.88 -5.77 26.82
CA ASP A 56 -7.09 -6.03 28.24
C ASP A 56 -7.41 -4.73 28.96
N THR A 57 -8.52 -4.70 29.70
CA THR A 57 -8.85 -3.58 30.57
C THR A 57 -8.55 -3.95 32.01
N TYR A 58 -8.00 -3.00 32.77
CA TYR A 58 -7.58 -3.20 34.15
C TYR A 58 -8.35 -2.26 35.07
N ARG A 59 -8.70 -2.76 36.26
CA ARG A 59 -9.32 -1.98 37.33
C ARG A 59 -8.61 -2.22 38.66
N ARG A 60 -8.67 -1.24 39.56
CA ARG A 60 -8.21 -1.40 40.93
C ARG A 60 -9.30 -2.04 41.79
N VAL A 61 -8.95 -3.07 42.55
CA VAL A 61 -9.84 -3.74 43.53
C VAL A 61 -9.03 -3.92 44.81
N GLY A 62 -9.38 -3.17 45.86
CA GLY A 62 -8.68 -3.24 47.15
C GLY A 62 -7.19 -2.90 47.05
N GLY A 63 -6.81 -1.94 46.22
CA GLY A 63 -5.41 -1.53 46.01
C GLY A 63 -4.64 -2.36 44.98
N ALA A 64 -5.05 -3.59 44.70
CA ALA A 64 -4.46 -4.44 43.66
C ALA A 64 -5.02 -4.12 42.26
N ILE A 65 -4.17 -4.24 41.23
CA ILE A 65 -4.58 -4.14 39.81
C ILE A 65 -5.09 -5.50 39.36
N ARG A 66 -6.31 -5.56 38.82
CA ARG A 66 -6.94 -6.78 38.29
C ARG A 66 -7.46 -6.52 36.88
N ARG A 67 -7.46 -7.55 36.03
CA ARG A 67 -8.20 -7.49 34.75
C ARG A 67 -9.69 -7.36 35.04
N LYS A 68 -10.38 -6.54 34.25
CA LYS A 68 -11.81 -6.26 34.38
C LYS A 68 -12.62 -7.40 33.79
#